data_AF-A0A497QXW8-F1
#
_entry.id   AF-A0A497QXW8-F1
#
_cell.length_a   1.000
_cell.length_b   1.000
_cell.length_c   1.000
_cell.angle_alpha   90.00
_cell.angle_beta   90.00
_cell.angle_gamma   90.00
#
_symmetry.space_group_name_H-M   'P 1'
#
loop_
_entity.id
_entity.type
_entity.pdbx_description
1 polymer ?
#
loop_
_entity_poly.entity_id
_entity_poly.type
_entity_poly.pdbx_seq_one_letter_code
_entity_poly.pdbx_strand_id
1 'polypeptide(L)'
;NNIDIDDELKESYKMMLKNKKEDEQQSLNFKIPPPYKPSNYILNINNYYCDDDPTIHKTLKAATRKGDNTIQIICLRSEVDEEKKLYDEIMNNHNPSEKLPERIVKKLLKRTCSVSSGDLILRILREWSFRESPLRKTGVIRYHIPLLFEKGINENFSGYRLLLNDDLGLLLETEGDSDDE
;
A
#
# COMPACT_ATOMS: atom_id res chain seq x y z
N ASN A 1 4.20 -35.95 25.24
CA ASN A 1 3.25 -35.26 24.34
C ASN A 1 3.71 -35.44 22.90
N ASN A 2 3.38 -36.59 22.31
CA ASN A 2 3.50 -36.83 20.87
C ASN A 2 2.22 -36.29 20.25
N ILE A 3 2.23 -35.02 19.86
CA ILE A 3 1.20 -34.49 18.97
C ILE A 3 1.58 -35.00 17.57
N ASP A 4 0.63 -35.66 16.95
CA ASP A 4 0.76 -36.48 15.75
C ASP A 4 1.12 -35.60 14.55
N ILE A 5 2.39 -35.60 14.15
CA ILE A 5 2.92 -34.85 13.00
C ILE A 5 2.11 -35.14 11.72
N ASP A 6 1.50 -36.33 11.64
CA ASP A 6 0.65 -36.78 10.53
C ASP A 6 -0.69 -36.03 10.46
N ASP A 7 -1.25 -35.58 11.60
CA ASP A 7 -2.51 -34.85 11.64
C ASP A 7 -2.32 -33.36 11.29
N GLU A 8 -1.21 -32.75 11.71
CA GLU A 8 -0.84 -31.39 11.29
C GLU A 8 -0.58 -31.32 9.77
N LEU A 9 0.05 -32.36 9.21
CA LEU A 9 0.31 -32.44 7.77
C LEU A 9 -1.00 -32.55 6.97
N LYS A 10 -1.95 -33.36 7.45
CA LYS A 10 -3.28 -33.52 6.82
C LYS A 10 -4.08 -32.23 6.87
N GLU A 11 -4.06 -31.51 7.99
CA GLU A 11 -4.74 -30.23 8.10
C GLU A 11 -4.10 -29.17 7.20
N SER A 12 -2.77 -29.10 7.15
CA SER A 12 -2.06 -28.22 6.22
C SER A 12 -2.40 -28.52 4.75
N TYR A 13 -2.47 -29.81 4.38
CA TYR A 13 -2.85 -30.22 3.02
C TYR A 13 -4.30 -29.85 2.68
N LYS A 14 -5.24 -30.02 3.62
CA LYS A 14 -6.64 -29.58 3.44
C LYS A 14 -6.72 -28.06 3.26
N MET A 15 -6.00 -27.28 4.06
CA MET A 15 -5.91 -25.83 3.90
C MET A 15 -5.35 -25.44 2.55
N MET A 16 -4.27 -26.09 2.10
CA MET A 16 -3.68 -25.85 0.78
C MET A 16 -4.69 -26.09 -0.35
N LEU A 17 -5.43 -27.21 -0.31
CA LEU A 17 -6.45 -27.52 -1.31
C LEU A 17 -7.63 -26.54 -1.30
N LYS A 18 -8.05 -26.10 -0.10
CA LYS A 18 -9.09 -25.09 0.06
C LYS A 18 -8.64 -23.75 -0.55
N ASN A 19 -7.46 -23.28 -0.19
CA ASN A 19 -6.87 -22.04 -0.71
C ASN A 19 -6.76 -22.07 -2.24
N LYS A 20 -6.33 -23.20 -2.81
CA LYS A 20 -6.25 -23.37 -4.27
C LYS A 20 -7.61 -23.24 -4.96
N LYS A 21 -8.66 -23.83 -4.40
CA LYS A 21 -10.02 -23.74 -4.96
C LYS A 21 -10.57 -22.32 -4.88
N GLU A 22 -10.33 -21.63 -3.76
CA GLU A 22 -10.72 -20.23 -3.59
C GLU A 22 -10.00 -19.33 -4.62
N ASP A 23 -8.72 -19.59 -4.88
CA ASP A 23 -7.93 -18.86 -5.89
C ASP A 23 -8.45 -19.08 -7.31
N GLU A 24 -8.78 -20.32 -7.66
CA GLU A 24 -9.35 -20.65 -8.96
C GLU A 24 -10.71 -19.95 -9.18
N GLN A 25 -11.57 -19.92 -8.15
CA GLN A 25 -12.86 -19.23 -8.21
C GLN A 25 -12.69 -17.71 -8.34
N GLN A 26 -11.81 -17.10 -7.55
CA GLN A 26 -11.53 -15.67 -7.67
C GLN A 26 -10.95 -15.33 -9.04
N SER A 27 -10.02 -16.13 -9.57
CA SER A 27 -9.42 -15.91 -10.89
C SER A 27 -10.46 -15.85 -12.02
N LEU A 28 -11.52 -16.66 -11.95
CA LEU A 28 -12.60 -16.63 -12.94
C LEU A 28 -13.38 -15.31 -12.95
N ASN A 29 -13.46 -14.61 -11.81
CA ASN A 29 -14.13 -13.32 -11.69
C ASN A 29 -13.28 -12.15 -12.25
N PHE A 30 -11.96 -12.34 -12.38
CA PHE A 30 -11.04 -11.29 -12.85
C PHE A 30 -10.49 -11.56 -14.27
N LYS A 31 -10.69 -12.76 -14.82
CA LYS A 31 -10.26 -13.09 -16.18
C LYS A 31 -11.16 -12.43 -17.21
N ILE A 32 -10.54 -11.84 -18.23
CA ILE A 32 -11.23 -11.48 -19.46
C ILE A 32 -11.82 -12.78 -20.05
N PRO A 33 -13.12 -12.80 -20.37
CA PRO A 33 -13.74 -13.97 -20.98
C PRO A 33 -13.00 -14.38 -22.26
N PRO A 34 -12.91 -15.69 -22.56
CA PRO A 34 -12.26 -16.14 -23.78
C PRO A 34 -12.99 -15.63 -25.04
N PRO A 35 -12.27 -15.42 -26.16
CA PRO A 35 -12.77 -14.71 -27.34
C PRO A 35 -13.93 -15.40 -28.06
N TYR A 36 -14.17 -16.68 -27.78
CA TYR A 36 -15.25 -17.47 -28.37
C TYR A 36 -16.54 -17.47 -27.53
N LYS A 37 -16.58 -16.78 -26.38
CA LYS A 37 -17.79 -16.66 -25.57
C LYS A 37 -18.66 -15.52 -26.14
N PRO A 38 -19.93 -15.75 -26.50
CA PRO A 38 -20.79 -14.71 -27.04
C PRO A 38 -20.99 -13.62 -25.98
N SER A 39 -20.36 -12.45 -26.19
CA SER A 39 -20.46 -11.31 -25.29
C SER A 39 -21.58 -10.39 -25.76
N ASN A 40 -22.61 -10.21 -24.93
CA ASN A 40 -23.46 -9.02 -25.04
C ASN A 40 -22.61 -7.83 -24.58
N TYR A 41 -21.97 -7.15 -25.54
CA TYR A 41 -21.05 -6.03 -25.31
C TYR A 41 -21.62 -4.92 -24.39
N ILE A 42 -22.95 -4.81 -24.32
CA ILE A 42 -23.69 -3.82 -23.51
C ILE A 42 -23.77 -4.21 -22.01
N LEU A 43 -23.66 -5.50 -21.65
CA LEU A 43 -23.77 -5.98 -20.27
C LEU A 43 -22.41 -6.18 -19.57
N ASN A 44 -21.30 -6.11 -20.30
CA ASN A 44 -19.95 -6.24 -19.72
C ASN A 44 -19.48 -4.99 -18.97
N ILE A 45 -20.26 -3.91 -18.98
CA ILE A 45 -19.99 -2.68 -18.19
C ILE A 45 -20.33 -2.89 -16.70
N ASN A 46 -21.03 -3.97 -16.33
CA ASN A 46 -21.21 -4.36 -14.92
C ASN A 46 -19.92 -4.90 -14.27
N ASN A 47 -18.84 -5.09 -15.04
CA ASN A 47 -17.50 -5.09 -14.47
C ASN A 47 -17.20 -3.66 -14.05
N TYR A 48 -17.45 -3.39 -12.76
CA TYR A 48 -17.27 -2.15 -12.00
C TYR A 48 -15.87 -1.49 -12.08
N TYR A 49 -15.06 -1.80 -13.09
CA TYR A 49 -13.70 -1.35 -13.30
C TYR A 49 -13.67 -0.10 -14.18
N CYS A 50 -14.20 1.02 -13.67
CA CYS A 50 -13.81 2.32 -14.18
C CYS A 50 -12.36 2.57 -13.76
N ASP A 51 -11.46 2.72 -14.74
CA ASP A 51 -10.00 2.80 -14.60
C ASP A 51 -9.46 3.93 -13.69
N ASP A 52 -10.32 4.85 -13.24
CA ASP A 52 -9.90 6.01 -12.44
C ASP A 52 -10.01 5.82 -10.91
N ASP A 53 -10.52 4.68 -10.41
CA ASP A 53 -10.56 4.41 -8.98
C ASP A 53 -9.27 3.70 -8.48
N PRO A 54 -8.46 4.32 -7.60
CA PRO A 54 -7.26 3.70 -7.03
C PRO A 54 -7.50 2.47 -6.17
N THR A 55 -8.71 2.28 -5.62
CA THR A 55 -9.05 1.05 -4.87
C THR A 55 -9.16 -0.15 -5.81
N ILE A 56 -9.62 0.07 -7.04
CA ILE A 56 -9.76 -0.96 -8.07
C ILE A 56 -8.41 -1.48 -8.53
N HIS A 57 -7.44 -0.60 -8.78
CA HIS A 57 -6.08 -1.01 -9.17
C HIS A 57 -5.39 -1.84 -8.07
N LYS A 58 -5.69 -1.58 -6.79
CA LYS A 58 -5.20 -2.38 -5.67
C LYS A 58 -5.89 -3.75 -5.63
N THR A 59 -7.21 -3.80 -5.78
CA THR A 59 -7.99 -5.05 -5.78
C THR A 59 -7.66 -5.93 -6.98
N LEU A 60 -7.54 -5.38 -8.20
CA LEU A 60 -7.16 -6.11 -9.40
C LEU A 60 -5.71 -6.58 -9.37
N LYS A 61 -4.78 -5.79 -8.82
CA LYS A 61 -3.37 -6.19 -8.71
C LYS A 61 -3.15 -7.24 -7.62
N ALA A 62 -3.85 -7.15 -6.49
CA ALA A 62 -3.92 -8.20 -5.47
C ALA A 62 -4.60 -9.48 -5.99
N ALA A 63 -5.54 -9.36 -6.93
CA ALA A 63 -6.20 -10.50 -7.57
C ALA A 63 -5.37 -11.14 -8.70
N THR A 64 -4.53 -10.37 -9.41
CA THR A 64 -3.70 -10.86 -10.54
C THR A 64 -2.29 -11.28 -10.13
N ARG A 65 -1.81 -10.81 -8.98
CA ARG A 65 -0.74 -11.42 -8.19
C ARG A 65 -1.27 -11.54 -6.77
N LYS A 66 -1.63 -12.75 -6.34
CA LYS A 66 -2.03 -13.06 -4.95
C LYS A 66 -0.87 -12.75 -4.00
N GLY A 67 -0.68 -11.48 -3.69
CA GLY A 67 0.35 -10.95 -2.81
C GLY A 67 -0.28 -9.97 -1.85
N ASP A 68 0.42 -9.69 -0.76
CA ASP A 68 -0.09 -8.82 0.29
C ASP A 68 -0.41 -7.43 -0.26
N ASN A 69 -1.46 -6.82 0.28
CA ASN A 69 -1.75 -5.43 -0.02
C ASN A 69 -0.53 -4.60 0.39
N THR A 70 0.00 -3.80 -0.54
CA THR A 70 1.12 -2.90 -0.25
C THR A 70 0.77 -1.46 -0.57
N ILE A 71 1.24 -0.53 0.26
CA ILE A 71 1.26 0.90 -0.06
C ILE A 71 2.70 1.39 -0.15
N GLN A 72 2.92 2.45 -0.93
CA GLN A 72 4.21 3.12 -1.02
C GLN A 72 4.16 4.38 -0.17
N ILE A 73 5.07 4.51 0.78
CA ILE A 73 5.24 5.72 1.59
C ILE A 73 6.56 6.39 1.23
N ILE A 74 6.61 7.71 1.27
CA ILE A 74 7.84 8.50 1.10
C ILE A 74 8.24 8.99 2.49
N CYS A 75 9.37 8.51 3.01
CA CYS A 75 9.86 8.86 4.33
C CYS A 75 10.77 10.08 4.27
N LEU A 76 10.36 11.19 4.88
CA LEU A 76 11.14 12.44 4.93
C LEU A 76 11.43 12.79 6.38
N ARG A 77 12.65 13.24 6.70
CA ARG A 77 13.05 13.64 8.05
C ARG A 77 12.90 15.14 8.25
N SER A 78 12.31 15.53 9.38
CA SER A 78 12.11 16.95 9.74
C SER A 78 13.42 17.66 10.06
N GLU A 79 14.38 16.91 10.59
CA GLU A 79 15.72 17.33 11.03
C GLU A 79 16.70 17.50 9.87
N VAL A 80 16.36 17.01 8.67
CA VAL A 80 17.14 17.22 7.45
C VAL A 80 16.48 18.33 6.65
N ASP A 81 17.09 19.53 6.66
CA ASP A 81 16.56 20.74 6.01
C ASP A 81 16.10 20.51 4.57
N GLU A 82 16.85 19.72 3.79
CA GLU A 82 16.49 19.42 2.41
C GLU A 82 15.19 18.61 2.32
N GLU A 83 14.98 17.65 3.22
CA GLU A 83 13.82 16.76 3.23
C GLU A 83 12.58 17.44 3.75
N LYS A 84 12.73 18.26 4.79
CA LYS A 84 11.67 19.15 5.26
C LYS A 84 11.21 20.11 4.17
N LYS A 85 12.15 20.75 3.46
CA LYS A 85 11.82 21.61 2.31
C LYS A 85 11.09 20.85 1.21
N LEU A 86 11.50 19.62 0.90
CA LEU A 86 10.81 18.77 -0.07
C LEU A 86 9.38 18.45 0.38
N TYR A 87 9.18 18.14 1.67
CA TYR A 87 7.86 17.89 2.24
C TYR A 87 6.96 19.13 2.14
N ASP A 88 7.46 20.28 2.55
CA ASP A 88 6.72 21.55 2.48
C ASP A 88 6.41 21.95 1.03
N GLU A 89 7.34 21.69 0.11
CA GLU A 89 7.16 21.92 -1.31
C GLU A 89 6.00 21.08 -1.88
N ILE A 90 5.87 19.80 -1.53
CA ILE A 90 4.80 18.93 -2.05
C ILE A 90 3.47 19.00 -1.29
N MET A 91 3.48 19.43 -0.02
CA MET A 91 2.29 19.47 0.83
C MET A 91 1.68 20.86 0.97
N ASN A 92 2.50 21.92 0.94
CA ASN A 92 2.07 23.26 1.32
C ASN A 92 2.30 24.32 0.23
N ASN A 93 3.36 24.20 -0.58
CA ASN A 93 3.81 25.32 -1.41
C ASN A 93 3.61 25.15 -2.93
N HIS A 94 3.40 23.94 -3.43
CA HIS A 94 3.14 23.75 -4.87
C HIS A 94 1.66 23.79 -5.21
N ASN A 95 1.40 24.27 -6.42
CA ASN A 95 0.10 24.16 -7.06
C ASN A 95 -0.28 22.67 -7.25
N PRO A 96 -1.35 22.18 -6.61
CA PRO A 96 -1.79 20.79 -6.76
C PRO A 96 -2.12 20.37 -8.20
N SER A 97 -2.35 21.35 -9.07
CA SER A 97 -2.67 21.11 -10.49
C SER A 97 -1.45 20.88 -11.36
N GLU A 98 -0.24 21.13 -10.87
CA GLU A 98 1.00 21.02 -11.63
C GLU A 98 1.74 19.71 -11.37
N LYS A 99 2.47 19.25 -12.39
CA LYS A 99 3.33 18.06 -12.30
C LYS A 99 4.65 18.42 -11.65
N LEU A 100 5.17 17.56 -10.78
CA LEU A 100 6.46 17.77 -10.15
C LEU A 100 7.62 17.65 -11.17
N PRO A 101 8.63 18.53 -11.08
CA PRO A 101 9.88 18.41 -11.83
C PRO A 101 10.54 17.05 -11.62
N GLU A 102 11.09 16.46 -12.69
CA GLU A 102 11.71 15.13 -12.65
C GLU A 102 12.80 15.00 -11.59
N ARG A 103 13.59 16.07 -11.38
CA ARG A 103 14.63 16.13 -10.35
C ARG A 103 14.05 15.90 -8.94
N ILE A 104 12.88 16.46 -8.64
CA ILE A 104 12.20 16.31 -7.36
C ILE A 104 11.66 14.89 -7.23
N VAL A 105 11.00 14.39 -8.28
CA VAL A 105 10.48 13.01 -8.33
C VAL A 105 11.58 11.99 -8.04
N LYS A 106 12.75 12.14 -8.65
CA LYS A 106 13.92 11.27 -8.39
C LYS A 106 14.40 11.33 -6.93
N LYS A 107 14.31 12.50 -6.27
CA LYS A 107 14.67 12.64 -4.85
C LYS A 107 13.65 11.97 -3.93
N LEU A 108 12.37 12.07 -4.26
CA LEU A 108 11.29 11.44 -3.49
C LEU A 108 11.34 9.90 -3.63
N LEU A 109 11.55 9.38 -4.85
CA LEU A 109 11.62 7.95 -5.09
C LEU A 109 12.76 7.24 -4.35
N LYS A 110 13.88 7.94 -4.10
CA LYS A 110 15.00 7.42 -3.29
C LYS A 110 14.64 7.21 -1.81
N ARG A 111 13.52 7.77 -1.38
CA ARG A 111 13.04 7.75 0.00
C ARG A 111 11.74 6.97 0.15
N THR A 112 11.38 6.23 -0.89
CA THR A 112 10.17 5.41 -0.88
C THR A 112 10.46 4.07 -0.22
N CYS A 113 9.57 3.61 0.65
CA CYS A 113 9.50 2.22 1.06
C CYS A 113 8.08 1.64 0.90
N SER A 114 8.01 0.32 0.84
CA SER A 114 6.77 -0.44 0.71
C SER A 114 6.33 -0.94 2.08
N VAL A 115 5.09 -0.66 2.45
CA VAL A 115 4.46 -1.18 3.67
C VAL A 115 3.44 -2.23 3.29
N SER A 116 3.53 -3.42 3.88
CA SER A 116 2.64 -4.57 3.64
C SER A 116 1.76 -4.96 4.84
N SER A 117 1.93 -4.30 6.01
CA SER A 117 1.12 -4.60 7.20
C SER A 117 -0.34 -4.20 6.97
N GLY A 118 -1.24 -5.20 6.98
CA GLY A 118 -2.66 -5.02 6.64
C GLY A 118 -3.36 -3.97 7.51
N ASP A 119 -3.21 -4.06 8.83
CA ASP A 119 -3.87 -3.14 9.77
C ASP A 119 -3.33 -1.71 9.67
N LEU A 120 -2.02 -1.58 9.50
CA LEU A 120 -1.37 -0.28 9.31
C LEU A 120 -1.81 0.35 7.99
N ILE A 121 -1.90 -0.42 6.91
CA ILE A 121 -2.39 0.07 5.61
C ILE A 121 -3.80 0.61 5.74
N LEU A 122 -4.70 -0.12 6.42
CA LEU A 122 -6.08 0.32 6.62
C LEU A 122 -6.14 1.60 7.45
N ARG A 123 -5.32 1.71 8.52
CA ARG A 123 -5.20 2.94 9.31
C ARG A 123 -4.70 4.11 8.47
N ILE A 124 -3.58 3.93 7.77
CA ILE A 124 -3.00 4.98 6.93
C ILE A 124 -4.01 5.44 5.89
N LEU A 125 -4.70 4.53 5.20
CA LEU A 125 -5.69 4.91 4.19
C LEU A 125 -6.93 5.60 4.76
N ARG A 126 -7.30 5.30 6.02
CA ARG A 126 -8.44 5.92 6.71
C ARG A 126 -8.11 7.31 7.22
N GLU A 127 -6.94 7.48 7.82
CA GLU A 127 -6.53 8.70 8.51
C GLU A 127 -5.80 9.67 7.58
N TRP A 128 -5.15 9.16 6.54
CA TRP A 128 -4.55 10.00 5.51
C TRP A 128 -5.64 10.66 4.66
N SER A 129 -5.94 11.92 5.00
CA SER A 129 -6.72 12.76 4.11
C SER A 129 -5.95 12.97 2.81
N PHE A 130 -6.48 12.46 1.70
CA PHE A 130 -5.94 12.73 0.37
C PHE A 130 -6.17 14.21 0.03
N ARG A 131 -5.27 15.07 0.52
CA ARG A 131 -5.20 16.46 0.07
C ARG A 131 -4.83 16.49 -1.41
N GLU A 132 -5.37 17.46 -2.12
CA GLU A 132 -4.88 17.72 -3.47
C GLU A 132 -3.38 18.07 -3.37
N SER A 133 -2.55 17.27 -4.02
CA SER A 133 -1.10 17.41 -4.02
C SER A 133 -0.58 17.21 -5.44
N PRO A 134 0.52 17.91 -5.83
CA PRO A 134 1.22 17.71 -7.10
C PRO A 134 1.62 16.25 -7.37
N LEU A 135 1.72 15.44 -6.32
CA LEU A 135 1.91 13.99 -6.42
C LEU A 135 0.87 13.36 -7.35
N ARG A 136 -0.41 13.77 -7.25
CA ARG A 136 -1.52 13.21 -8.04
C ARG A 136 -1.35 13.41 -9.55
N LYS A 137 -0.75 14.54 -9.95
CA LYS A 137 -0.47 14.87 -11.36
C LYS A 137 0.77 14.15 -11.88
N THR A 138 1.55 13.54 -11.00
CA THR A 138 2.80 12.87 -11.32
C THR A 138 2.64 11.35 -11.33
N GLY A 139 2.45 10.77 -12.51
CA GLY A 139 2.07 9.35 -12.68
C GLY A 139 2.85 8.33 -11.82
N VAL A 140 4.17 8.46 -11.73
CA VAL A 140 5.03 7.50 -10.99
C VAL A 140 4.87 7.56 -9.46
N ILE A 141 4.45 8.69 -8.90
CA ILE A 141 4.29 8.89 -7.45
C ILE A 141 2.85 9.24 -7.04
N ARG A 142 1.90 9.08 -7.97
CA ARG A 142 0.47 9.43 -7.82
C ARG A 142 -0.19 8.86 -6.57
N TYR A 143 0.24 7.69 -6.14
CA TYR A 143 -0.33 6.96 -5.01
C TYR A 143 0.63 6.81 -3.83
N HIS A 144 1.75 7.53 -3.85
CA HIS A 144 2.67 7.55 -2.72
C HIS A 144 2.13 8.46 -1.62
N ILE A 145 2.38 8.07 -0.37
CA ILE A 145 1.96 8.82 0.81
C ILE A 145 3.20 9.45 1.45
N PRO A 146 3.37 10.78 1.39
CA PRO A 146 4.50 11.44 2.04
C PRO A 146 4.30 11.50 3.55
N LEU A 147 5.26 10.99 4.31
CA LEU A 147 5.28 11.04 5.77
C LEU A 147 6.51 11.83 6.23
N LEU A 148 6.28 12.77 7.14
CA LEU A 148 7.34 13.51 7.80
C LEU A 148 7.62 12.90 9.18
N PHE A 149 8.85 12.48 9.40
CA PHE A 149 9.33 11.92 10.66
C PHE A 149 10.03 13.00 11.46
N GLU A 150 9.58 13.24 12.69
CA GLU A 150 10.19 14.16 13.63
C GLU A 150 11.07 13.38 14.58
N LYS A 151 12.40 13.62 14.55
CA LYS A 151 13.37 12.82 15.32
C LYS A 151 13.26 11.32 15.01
N GLY A 152 13.07 10.99 13.74
CA GLY A 152 12.86 9.62 13.29
C GLY A 152 11.50 9.00 13.64
N ILE A 153 10.53 9.75 14.18
CA ILE A 153 9.24 9.23 14.63
C ILE A 153 8.08 9.87 13.85
N ASN A 154 7.07 9.09 13.47
CA ASN A 154 5.80 9.58 12.96
C ASN A 154 4.63 8.93 13.74
N GLU A 155 3.87 9.74 14.45
CA GLU A 155 2.75 9.35 15.32
C GLU A 155 1.39 9.84 14.77
N ASN A 156 1.33 10.08 13.46
CA ASN A 156 0.11 10.62 12.83
C ASN A 156 -1.03 9.59 12.71
N PHE A 157 -0.82 8.36 13.16
CA PHE A 157 -1.75 7.25 13.00
C PHE A 157 -2.14 6.68 14.38
N SER A 158 -3.42 6.72 14.73
CA SER A 158 -3.88 6.30 16.06
C SER A 158 -3.52 4.84 16.36
N GLY A 159 -2.87 4.61 17.51
CA GLY A 159 -2.47 3.28 17.97
C GLY A 159 -1.17 2.74 17.34
N TYR A 160 -0.52 3.51 16.46
CA TYR A 160 0.72 3.11 15.80
C TYR A 160 1.75 4.22 15.81
N ARG A 161 2.99 3.82 16.09
CA ARG A 161 4.15 4.68 16.02
C ARG A 161 5.10 4.14 14.96
N LEU A 162 5.37 4.95 13.95
CA LEU A 162 6.31 4.62 12.89
C LEU A 162 7.67 5.17 13.25
N LEU A 163 8.69 4.32 13.21
CA LEU A 163 10.07 4.70 13.48
C LEU A 163 10.91 4.48 12.24
N LEU A 164 11.73 5.47 11.92
CA LEU A 164 12.71 5.39 10.86
C LEU A 164 14.09 5.18 11.47
N ASN A 165 14.45 3.91 11.66
CA ASN A 165 15.74 3.49 12.18
C ASN A 165 16.79 3.40 11.06
N ASP A 166 18.01 3.85 11.33
CA ASP A 166 19.08 3.89 10.31
C ASP A 166 19.58 2.49 9.92
N ASP A 167 19.50 1.52 10.82
CA ASP A 167 19.99 0.15 10.62
C ASP A 167 18.89 -0.81 10.17
N LEU A 168 17.69 -0.68 10.75
CA LEU A 168 16.56 -1.59 10.55
C LEU A 168 15.51 -1.06 9.56
N GLY A 169 15.61 0.21 9.17
CA GLY A 169 14.64 0.85 8.29
C GLY A 169 13.35 1.25 9.02
N LEU A 170 12.21 1.01 8.38
CA LEU A 170 10.91 1.39 8.94
C LEU A 170 10.42 0.32 9.94
N LEU A 171 10.28 0.72 11.20
CA LEU A 171 9.71 -0.09 12.27
C LEU A 171 8.30 0.39 12.62
N LEU A 172 7.51 -0.54 13.13
CA LEU A 172 6.15 -0.32 13.61
C LEU A 172 6.10 -0.69 15.10
N GLU A 173 5.84 0.29 15.95
CA GLU A 173 5.52 0.09 17.36
C GLU A 173 4.01 0.22 17.55
N THR A 174 3.43 -0.66 18.36
CA THR A 174 2.04 -0.52 18.83
C THR A 174 2.02 0.01 20.26
N GLU A 175 0.97 0.72 20.65
CA GLU A 175 0.82 1.33 22.00
C GLU A 175 0.90 0.31 23.18
N GLY A 176 1.04 -0.99 22.93
CA GLY A 176 1.26 -2.02 23.95
C GLY A 176 2.70 -2.52 24.09
N ASP A 177 3.62 -2.10 23.22
CA ASP A 177 5.01 -2.58 23.20
C ASP A 177 5.99 -1.65 23.94
N SER A 178 5.50 -0.56 24.55
CA SER A 178 6.33 0.48 25.18
C SER A 178 6.62 0.27 26.69
N ASP A 179 6.19 -0.85 27.28
CA ASP A 179 6.31 -1.14 28.71
C ASP A 179 7.28 -2.31 28.97
N ASP A 180 8.55 -2.19 28.58
CA ASP A 180 9.63 -3.09 29.03
C ASP A 180 11.00 -2.36 29.00
N GLU A 181 11.15 -1.29 29.79
CA GLU A 181 12.46 -0.80 30.28
C GLU A 181 12.43 -0.48 31.79
#